data_AF-A0A357BKQ3-F1
#
_entry.id   AF-A0A357BKQ3-F1
#
_cell.length_a   1.000
_cell.length_b   1.000
_cell.length_c   1.000
_cell.angle_alpha   90.00
_cell.angle_beta   90.00
_cell.angle_gamma   90.00
#
_symmetry.space_group_name_H-M   'P 1'
#
loop_
_entity.id
_entity.type
_entity.pdbx_description
1 polymer ?
#
loop_
_entity_poly.entity_id
_entity_poly.type
_entity_poly.pdbx_seq_one_letter_code
_entity_poly.pdbx_strand_id
1 'polypeptide(L)'
;MNQKFIRVYKKFDLHEIKPHLMIYGDISAACGNCGHVNLKLSDTHCLACKAELKYISFRNVKNHIPKMHKLSEERPAVTIIDL
;
A
#
# COMPACT_ATOMS: atom_id res chain seq x y z
N MET A 1 1.51 -7.01 -23.18
CA MET A 1 2.34 -8.00 -22.45
C MET A 1 1.48 -8.64 -21.35
N ASN A 2 1.54 -9.96 -21.16
CA ASN A 2 0.77 -10.67 -20.12
C ASN A 2 1.51 -10.60 -18.77
N GLN A 3 1.73 -9.38 -18.25
CA GLN A 3 2.37 -9.17 -16.96
C GLN A 3 1.36 -9.39 -15.84
N LYS A 4 1.72 -10.21 -14.85
CA LYS A 4 0.90 -10.54 -13.69
C LYS A 4 1.68 -10.27 -12.41
N PHE A 5 0.97 -9.88 -11.36
CA PHE A 5 1.54 -9.84 -10.01
C PHE A 5 1.78 -11.27 -9.51
N ILE A 6 2.93 -11.48 -8.87
CA ILE A 6 3.28 -12.72 -8.18
C ILE A 6 3.52 -12.42 -6.71
N ARG A 7 3.16 -13.35 -5.83
CA ARG A 7 3.49 -13.28 -4.40
C ARG A 7 4.86 -13.92 -4.18
N VAL A 8 5.77 -13.21 -3.52
CA VAL A 8 7.11 -13.72 -3.14
C VAL A 8 7.24 -13.63 -1.63
N TYR A 9 7.64 -14.74 -0.99
CA TYR A 9 7.92 -14.76 0.44
C TYR A 9 9.36 -14.33 0.70
N LYS A 10 9.55 -13.32 1.56
CA LYS A 10 10.86 -12.77 1.91
C LYS A 10 10.90 -12.47 3.41
N LYS A 11 12.03 -12.75 4.07
CA LYS A 11 12.29 -12.29 5.43
C LYS A 11 12.50 -10.77 5.41
N PHE A 12 11.78 -10.04 6.25
CA PHE A 12 11.83 -8.58 6.31
C PHE A 12 11.50 -8.09 7.72
N ASP A 13 12.05 -6.95 8.13
CA ASP A 13 11.72 -6.31 9.40
C ASP A 13 10.44 -5.47 9.28
N LEU A 14 9.38 -5.88 9.97
CA LEU A 14 8.10 -5.16 9.94
C LEU A 14 8.17 -3.79 10.62
N HIS A 15 9.15 -3.57 11.50
CA HIS A 15 9.37 -2.26 12.12
C HIS A 15 9.81 -1.20 11.11
N GLU A 16 10.43 -1.58 10.00
CA GLU A 16 10.78 -0.67 8.90
C GLU A 16 9.60 -0.38 7.99
N ILE A 17 8.68 -1.34 7.82
CA ILE A 17 7.52 -1.20 6.92
C ILE A 17 6.40 -0.40 7.58
N LYS A 18 6.03 -0.77 8.81
CA LYS A 18 4.80 -0.29 9.46
C LYS A 18 4.70 1.24 9.56
N PRO A 19 5.77 2.00 9.88
CA PRO A 19 5.72 3.46 9.91
C PRO A 19 5.41 4.10 8.55
N HIS A 20 5.67 3.39 7.45
CA HIS A 20 5.52 3.88 6.08
C HIS A 20 4.40 3.17 5.30
N LEU A 21 3.56 2.41 6.01
CA LEU A 21 2.53 1.57 5.42
C LEU A 21 1.20 2.33 5.24
N MET A 22 0.60 2.16 4.07
CA MET A 22 -0.81 2.47 3.82
C MET A 22 -1.56 1.14 3.62
N ILE A 23 -2.64 0.95 4.37
CA ILE A 23 -3.49 -0.24 4.28
C ILE A 23 -4.78 0.15 3.57
N TYR A 24 -4.93 -0.25 2.32
CA TYR A 24 -6.10 0.06 1.50
C TYR A 24 -7.20 -0.99 1.66
N GLY A 25 -8.42 -0.55 1.99
CA GLY A 25 -9.61 -1.40 2.04
C GLY A 25 -10.53 -1.19 0.85
N ASP A 26 -11.83 -1.43 1.03
CA ASP A 26 -12.80 -1.31 -0.06
C ASP A 26 -13.07 0.14 -0.48
N ILE A 27 -13.13 1.06 0.49
CA ILE A 27 -13.55 2.46 0.28
C ILE A 27 -12.40 3.45 0.50
N SER A 28 -11.61 3.27 1.55
CA SER A 28 -10.51 4.16 1.90
C SER A 28 -9.30 3.41 2.44
N ALA A 29 -8.17 4.13 2.58
CA ALA A 29 -6.98 3.62 3.22
C ALA A 29 -6.80 4.14 4.66
N ALA A 30 -6.06 3.36 5.45
CA ALA A 30 -5.59 3.71 6.78
C ALA A 30 -4.06 3.78 6.82
N CYS A 31 -3.53 4.66 7.67
CA CYS A 31 -2.11 4.76 7.97
C CYS A 31 -1.68 3.63 8.92
N GLY A 32 -0.69 2.83 8.53
CA GLY A 32 -0.11 1.78 9.38
C GLY A 32 0.67 2.30 10.59
N ASN A 33 1.09 3.57 10.57
CA ASN A 33 1.80 4.21 11.67
C ASN A 33 0.85 4.70 12.78
N CYS A 34 -0.09 5.58 12.43
CA CYS A 34 -0.95 6.28 13.40
C CYS A 34 -2.43 5.84 13.37
N GLY A 35 -2.82 4.96 12.46
CA GLY A 35 -4.21 4.50 12.33
C GLY A 35 -5.17 5.47 11.64
N HIS A 36 -4.72 6.67 11.25
CA HIS A 36 -5.57 7.64 10.57
C HIS A 36 -6.18 7.05 9.29
N VAL A 37 -7.50 7.12 9.17
CA VAL A 37 -8.29 6.60 8.05
C VAL A 37 -8.52 7.68 6.98
N ASN A 38 -9.26 7.33 5.92
CA ASN A 38 -9.62 8.25 4.83
C ASN A 38 -8.45 8.75 3.99
N LEU A 39 -7.35 8.01 3.96
CA LEU A 39 -6.28 8.22 2.98
C LEU A 39 -6.74 7.76 1.59
N LYS A 40 -6.28 8.48 0.57
CA LYS A 40 -6.43 8.15 -0.84
C LYS A 40 -5.16 7.47 -1.34
N LEU A 41 -5.28 6.62 -2.37
CA LEU A 41 -4.12 5.98 -3.01
C LEU A 41 -3.14 6.97 -3.64
N SER A 42 -3.58 8.20 -3.93
CA SER A 42 -2.74 9.29 -4.41
C SER A 42 -1.88 9.92 -3.31
N ASP A 43 -2.24 9.75 -2.04
CA ASP A 43 -1.56 10.43 -0.94
C ASP A 43 -0.15 9.87 -0.74
N THR A 44 0.83 10.76 -0.75
CA THR A 44 2.25 10.41 -0.54
C THR A 44 2.65 10.42 0.92
N HIS A 45 1.88 11.12 1.76
CA HIS A 45 2.11 11.26 3.18
C HIS A 45 0.80 11.11 3.94
N CYS A 46 0.87 10.58 5.16
CA CYS A 46 -0.27 10.57 6.06
C CYS A 46 -0.67 12.01 6.42
N LEU A 47 -1.94 12.36 6.25
CA LEU A 47 -2.44 13.70 6.56
C LEU A 47 -2.34 14.05 8.05
N ALA A 48 -2.42 13.06 8.94
CA ALA A 48 -2.35 13.23 10.39
C ALA A 48 -0.91 13.23 10.93
N CYS A 49 -0.15 12.15 10.72
CA CYS A 49 1.19 12.01 11.32
C CYS A 49 2.35 12.40 10.39
N LYS A 50 2.07 12.83 9.16
CA LYS A 50 3.05 13.21 8.14
C LYS A 50 4.05 12.13 7.72
N ALA A 51 3.85 10.89 8.15
CA ALA A 51 4.67 9.76 7.71
C ALA A 51 4.58 9.59 6.19
N GLU A 52 5.72 9.43 5.54
CA GLU A 52 5.84 9.10 4.11
C GLU A 52 5.29 7.69 3.86
N LEU A 53 4.48 7.53 2.81
CA LEU A 53 3.79 6.28 2.47
C LEU A 53 4.52 5.57 1.33
N LYS A 54 5.48 4.71 1.69
CA LYS A 54 6.35 3.96 0.77
C LYS A 54 5.80 2.58 0.41
N TYR A 55 4.94 2.03 1.27
CA TYR A 55 4.36 0.71 1.12
C TYR A 55 2.84 0.78 1.08
N ILE A 56 2.24 -0.02 0.20
CA ILE A 56 0.78 -0.20 0.15
C ILE A 56 0.46 -1.68 0.30
N SER A 57 -0.42 -2.02 1.24
CA SER A 57 -1.07 -3.32 1.32
C SER A 57 -2.57 -3.20 1.05
N PHE A 58 -3.17 -4.27 0.55
CA PHE A 58 -4.59 -4.33 0.20
C PHE A 58 -5.28 -5.36 1.09
N ARG A 59 -6.33 -4.95 1.81
CA ARG A 59 -7.24 -5.93 2.42
C ARG A 59 -7.92 -6.69 1.28
N ASN A 60 -7.97 -8.01 1.35
CA ASN A 60 -8.55 -8.84 0.28
C ASN A 60 -7.95 -8.55 -1.11
N VAL A 61 -6.62 -8.65 -1.24
CA VAL A 61 -5.85 -8.33 -2.46
C VAL A 61 -6.47 -8.78 -3.80
N LYS A 62 -7.14 -9.95 -3.82
CA LYS A 62 -7.82 -10.50 -5.01
C LYS A 62 -8.86 -9.54 -5.61
N ASN A 63 -9.55 -8.77 -4.77
CA ASN A 63 -10.56 -7.81 -5.19
C ASN A 63 -9.96 -6.52 -5.76
N HIS A 64 -8.64 -6.33 -5.59
CA HIS A 64 -7.95 -5.09 -5.92
C HIS A 64 -6.90 -5.24 -7.03
N ILE A 65 -6.76 -6.42 -7.66
CA ILE A 65 -5.77 -6.64 -8.73
C ILE A 65 -5.86 -5.58 -9.85
N PRO A 66 -7.04 -5.21 -10.39
CA PRO A 66 -7.11 -4.15 -11.40
C PRO A 66 -6.59 -2.80 -10.90
N LYS A 67 -6.86 -2.45 -9.63
CA LYS A 67 -6.34 -1.22 -9.00
C LYS A 67 -4.83 -1.28 -8.79
N MET A 68 -4.27 -2.45 -8.45
CA MET A 68 -2.83 -2.64 -8.29
C MET A 68 -2.07 -2.38 -9.59
N HIS A 69 -2.60 -2.84 -10.73
CA HIS A 69 -2.01 -2.54 -12.04
C HIS A 69 -1.94 -1.04 -12.28
N LYS A 70 -3.09 -0.34 -12.15
CA LYS A 70 -3.16 1.11 -12.30
C LYS A 70 -2.20 1.85 -11.36
N LEU A 71 -2.17 1.45 -10.09
CA LEU A 71 -1.29 2.05 -9.08
C LEU A 71 0.20 1.85 -9.42
N SER A 72 0.58 0.67 -9.94
CA SER A 72 1.97 0.40 -10.31
C SER A 72 2.46 1.25 -11.48
N GLU A 73 1.54 1.68 -12.34
CA GLU A 73 1.82 2.60 -13.45
C GLU A 73 1.86 4.06 -12.97
N GLU A 74 0.90 4.47 -12.12
CA GLU A 74 0.80 5.85 -11.62
C GLU A 74 1.83 6.20 -10.56
N ARG A 75 2.25 5.22 -9.74
CA ARG A 75 3.17 5.40 -8.60
C ARG A 75 4.24 4.31 -8.56
N PRO A 76 5.14 4.26 -9.55
CA PRO A 76 6.16 3.18 -9.64
C PRO A 76 7.15 3.16 -8.46
N ALA A 77 7.29 4.27 -7.73
CA ALA A 77 8.15 4.35 -6.54
C ALA A 77 7.56 3.67 -5.29
N VAL A 78 6.25 3.38 -5.27
CA VAL A 78 5.60 2.73 -4.13
C VAL A 78 5.70 1.23 -4.27
N THR A 79 6.06 0.56 -3.18
CA THR A 79 6.13 -0.91 -3.16
C THR A 79 4.79 -1.48 -2.69
N ILE A 80 4.17 -2.31 -3.54
CA ILE A 80 3.00 -3.08 -3.16
C ILE A 80 3.46 -4.32 -2.39
N ILE A 81 2.93 -4.51 -1.18
CA ILE A 81 3.23 -5.66 -0.32
C ILE A 81 1.95 -6.36 0.10
N ASP A 82 2.08 -7.63 0.43
CA ASP A 82 0.99 -8.48 0.90
C ASP A 82 1.31 -8.89 2.34
N LEU A 83 0.56 -8.33 3.29
CA LEU A 83 0.72 -8.51 4.75
C LEU A 83 -0.54 -9.15 5.33
#